data_AF-H9FM19-F1
#
_entry.id   AF-H9FM19-F1
#
_cell.length_a   1.000
_cell.length_b   1.000
_cell.length_c   1.000
_cell.angle_alpha   90.00
_cell.angle_beta   90.00
_cell.angle_gamma   90.00
#
_symmetry.space_group_name_H-M   'P 1'
#
loop_
_entity.id
_entity.type
_entity.pdbx_description
1 polymer ?
#
loop_
_entity_poly.entity_id
_entity_poly.type
_entity_poly.pdbx_seq_one_letter_code
_entity_poly.pdbx_strand_id
1 'polypeptide(L)' 'QTAAILDREQGACLYLVDVYAIEKSTAFPRTQRAEVEITLQDINDNPPVFPTDMLDLTVEENIGDGSKIMQLTAMDADEG' A
#
# COMPACT_ATOMS: atom_id res chain seq x y z
N GLN A 1 7.32 -17.35 10.21
CA GLN A 1 5.86 -17.26 10.01
C GLN A 1 5.40 -16.04 10.80
N THR A 2 4.70 -15.10 10.16
CA THR A 2 4.14 -13.91 10.82
C THR A 2 2.90 -14.32 11.62
N ALA A 3 2.56 -13.54 12.65
CA ALA A 3 1.37 -13.80 13.46
C ALA A 3 0.05 -13.49 12.74
N ALA A 4 0.12 -12.68 11.67
CA ALA A 4 -1.01 -12.28 10.83
C ALA A 4 -0.55 -12.09 9.37
N ILE A 5 -1.53 -11.96 8.47
CA ILE A 5 -1.32 -11.52 7.09
C ILE A 5 -0.87 -10.07 7.13
N LEU A 6 0.17 -9.75 6.35
CA LEU A 6 0.66 -8.39 6.15
C LEU A 6 0.26 -7.99 4.74
N ASP A 7 -0.46 -6.90 4.64
CA ASP A 7 -0.99 -6.31 3.40
C ASP A 7 -0.68 -4.81 3.50
N ARG A 8 0.06 -4.28 2.52
CA ARG A 8 0.53 -2.88 2.54
C ARG A 8 -0.63 -1.94 2.20
N GLU A 9 -1.56 -2.38 1.36
CA GLU A 9 -2.71 -1.63 0.84
C GLU A 9 -3.85 -1.56 1.85
N GLN A 10 -3.95 -2.54 2.75
CA GLN A 10 -4.98 -2.58 3.80
C GLN A 10 -4.46 -2.13 5.18
N GLY A 11 -3.17 -1.87 5.33
CA GLY A 11 -2.50 -1.71 6.62
C GLY A 11 -1.58 -0.51 6.73
N ALA A 12 -0.73 -0.54 7.77
CA ALA A 12 0.34 0.42 7.93
C ALA A 12 1.58 -0.05 7.16
N CYS A 13 2.23 0.85 6.42
CA CYS A 13 3.49 0.55 5.73
C CYS A 13 4.69 0.45 6.70
N LEU A 14 4.53 0.95 7.93
CA LEU A 14 5.55 1.02 8.97
C LEU A 14 5.03 0.52 10.31
N TYR A 15 5.77 -0.39 10.93
CA TYR A 15 5.54 -0.86 12.30
C TYR A 15 6.76 -0.56 13.17
N LEU A 16 6.52 0.09 14.30
CA LEU A 16 7.53 0.34 15.33
C LEU A 16 7.25 -0.58 16.52
N VAL A 17 8.21 -1.44 16.84
CA VAL A 17 8.08 -2.45 17.89
C VAL A 17 9.15 -2.24 18.94
N ASP A 18 8.74 -2.00 20.18
CA ASP A 18 9.62 -2.01 21.33
C ASP A 18 9.86 -3.43 21.83
N VAL A 19 11.13 -3.85 21.84
CA VAL A 19 11.58 -5.14 22.34
C VAL A 19 12.26 -4.95 23.69
N TYR A 20 11.83 -5.73 24.68
CA TYR A 20 12.38 -5.72 26.04
C TYR A 20 13.08 -7.03 26.36
N ALA A 21 14.32 -6.95 26.82
CA ALA A 21 15.05 -8.05 27.42
C ALA A 21 15.05 -7.88 28.95
N ILE A 22 14.50 -8.87 29.68
CA ILE A 22 14.39 -8.84 31.14
C ILE A 22 15.15 -10.03 31.73
N GLU A 23 16.12 -9.76 32.60
CA GLU A 23 16.85 -10.78 33.34
C GLU A 23 15.97 -11.38 34.46
N LYS A 24 15.71 -12.70 34.41
CA LYS A 24 14.77 -13.38 35.32
C LYS A 24 15.36 -13.85 36.66
N SER A 25 16.68 -13.94 36.82
CA SER A 25 17.30 -14.70 37.93
C SER A 25 17.91 -13.86 39.05
N THR A 26 17.85 -12.53 38.97
CA THR A 26 18.52 -11.64 39.93
C THR A 26 17.51 -10.98 40.87
N ALA A 27 17.92 -10.75 42.13
CA ALA A 27 17.14 -9.97 43.10
C ALA A 27 16.91 -8.52 42.64
N PHE A 28 17.68 -8.06 41.64
CA PHE A 28 17.53 -6.79 40.93
C PHE A 28 17.49 -7.05 39.43
N PRO A 29 16.31 -7.29 38.84
CA PRO A 29 16.19 -7.60 37.43
C PRO A 29 16.64 -6.40 36.58
N ARG A 30 17.46 -6.67 35.56
CA ARG A 30 17.86 -5.68 34.56
C ARG A 30 16.95 -5.78 33.35
N THR A 31 16.52 -4.62 32.87
CA THR A 31 15.72 -4.51 31.65
C THR A 31 16.45 -3.66 30.62
N GLN A 32 16.56 -4.16 29.39
CA GLN A 32 17.06 -3.41 28.24
C GLN A 32 15.93 -3.25 27.22
N ARG A 33 15.76 -2.05 26.66
CA ARG A 33 14.85 -1.78 25.54
C ARG A 33 15.64 -1.62 24.24
N ALA A 34 15.09 -2.10 23.14
CA ALA A 34 15.49 -1.80 21.78
C ALA A 34 14.24 -1.52 20.93
N GLU A 35 14.32 -0.57 20.00
CA GLU A 35 13.23 -0.27 19.05
C GLU A 35 13.56 -0.94 17.71
N VAL A 36 12.57 -1.60 17.13
CA VAL A 36 12.69 -2.27 15.83
C VAL A 36 11.72 -1.61 14.87
N GLU A 37 12.27 -1.08 13.79
CA GLU A 37 11.51 -0.51 12.68
C GLU A 37 11.32 -1.58 11.59
N ILE A 38 10.07 -1.81 11.20
CA ILE A 38 9.69 -2.78 10.18
C ILE A 38 8.92 -2.05 9.09
N THR A 39 9.49 -2.02 7.89
CA THR A 39 8.84 -1.50 6.68
C THR A 39 8.29 -2.64 5.84
N LEU A 40 7.05 -2.52 5.39
CA LEU A 40 6.48 -3.42 4.40
C LEU A 40 6.98 -3.02 3.01
N GLN A 41 7.44 -4.02 2.25
CA GLN A 41 7.74 -3.84 0.83
C GLN A 41 6.47 -4.06 0.03
N ASP A 42 6.23 -3.17 -0.91
CA ASP A 42 5.14 -3.29 -1.87
C ASP A 42 5.38 -4.47 -2.82
N ILE A 43 4.30 -5.17 -3.15
CA ILE A 43 4.28 -6.19 -4.19
C ILE A 43 3.20 -5.80 -5.19
N ASN A 44 3.48 -5.95 -6.48
CA ASN A 44 2.48 -5.64 -7.49
C ASN A 44 1.42 -6.74 -7.54
N ASP A 45 0.37 -6.59 -6.73
CA ASP A 45 -0.76 -7.51 -6.67
C ASP A 45 -2.13 -6.84 -6.89
N ASN A 46 -2.16 -5.53 -7.12
CA ASN A 46 -3.37 -4.80 -7.47
C ASN A 46 -3.31 -4.32 -8.93
N PRO A 47 -4.08 -4.92 -9.85
CA PRO A 47 -4.10 -4.44 -11.23
C PRO A 47 -4.75 -3.04 -11.31
N PRO A 48 -4.34 -2.21 -12.30
CA PRO A 48 -4.90 -0.88 -12.46
C PRO A 48 -6.40 -0.95 -12.82
N VAL A 49 -7.21 -0.15 -12.13
CA VAL A 49 -8.67 -0.10 -12.28
C VAL A 49 -9.14 1.23 -12.84
N PHE A 50 -10.10 1.19 -13.76
CA PHE A 50 -10.78 2.40 -14.21
C PHE A 50 -11.91 2.75 -13.25
N PRO A 51 -12.16 4.04 -12.95
CA PRO A 51 -13.26 4.45 -12.08
C PRO A 51 -14.66 4.13 -12.61
N THR A 52 -14.78 3.88 -13.93
CA THR A 52 -16.06 3.70 -14.61
C THR A 52 -16.02 2.45 -15.48
N ASP A 53 -16.93 1.51 -15.24
CA ASP A 53 -17.04 0.25 -15.99
C ASP A 53 -17.71 0.40 -17.36
N MET A 54 -18.56 1.43 -17.51
CA MET A 54 -19.26 1.73 -18.76
C MET A 54 -18.98 3.16 -19.21
N LEU A 55 -18.59 3.30 -20.48
CA LEU A 55 -18.25 4.56 -21.13
C LEU A 55 -19.13 4.74 -22.34
N ASP A 56 -20.16 5.58 -22.21
CA ASP A 56 -21.01 6.01 -23.32
C ASP A 56 -20.61 7.41 -23.76
N LEU A 57 -20.22 7.55 -25.03
CA LEU A 57 -19.75 8.81 -25.60
C LEU A 57 -20.43 9.03 -26.94
N THR A 58 -20.89 10.25 -27.17
CA THR A 58 -21.39 10.69 -28.47
C THR A 58 -20.42 11.70 -29.05
N VAL A 59 -20.01 11.49 -30.29
CA VAL A 59 -19.05 12.35 -31.00
C VAL A 59 -19.75 12.92 -32.22
N GLU A 60 -19.56 14.21 -32.48
CA GLU A 60 -20.08 14.84 -33.69
C GLU A 60 -19.34 14.35 -34.95
N GLU A 61 -20.08 14.16 -36.04
CA GLU A 61 -19.53 13.67 -37.31
C GLU A 61 -18.52 14.64 -37.96
N ASN A 62 -18.61 15.94 -37.64
CA ASN A 62 -17.80 17.00 -38.24
C ASN A 62 -16.58 17.36 -37.38
N ILE A 63 -16.10 16.43 -36.55
CA ILE A 63 -14.96 16.69 -35.68
C ILE A 63 -13.66 16.84 -36.49
N GLY A 64 -12.90 17.91 -36.20
CA GLY A 64 -11.67 18.24 -36.91
C GLY A 64 -10.53 17.25 -36.62
N ASP A 65 -9.56 17.18 -37.53
CA ASP A 65 -8.37 16.36 -37.39
C ASP A 65 -7.54 16.74 -36.16
N GLY A 66 -7.04 15.73 -35.45
CA GLY A 66 -6.27 15.91 -34.21
C GLY A 66 -7.09 16.16 -32.95
N SER A 67 -8.43 16.13 -33.03
CA SER A 67 -9.29 16.32 -31.86
C SER A 67 -9.16 15.18 -30.85
N LYS A 68 -8.97 15.52 -29.57
CA LYS A 68 -8.95 14.55 -28.47
C LYS A 68 -10.38 14.23 -28.04
N ILE A 69 -10.81 13.00 -28.26
CA ILE A 69 -12.19 12.55 -28.01
C ILE A 69 -12.41 12.21 -26.54
N MET A 70 -11.49 11.46 -25.94
CA MET A 70 -11.57 11.08 -24.53
C MET A 70 -10.18 10.82 -23.96
N GLN A 71 -10.04 11.01 -22.64
CA GLN A 71 -8.91 10.58 -21.86
C GLN A 71 -9.42 9.78 -20.66
N LEU A 72 -8.89 8.57 -20.50
CA LEU A 72 -9.16 7.73 -19.34
C LEU A 72 -7.92 7.71 -18.44
N THR A 73 -8.16 7.62 -17.15
CA THR A 73 -7.13 7.45 -16.13
C THR A 73 -7.52 6.23 -15.31
N ALA A 74 -6.66 5.22 -15.31
CA ALA A 74 -6.74 4.11 -14.37
C ALA A 74 -5.99 4.48 -13.08
N MET A 75 -6.41 3.89 -11.97
CA MET A 75 -5.77 4.01 -10.66
C MET A 75 -5.26 2.64 -10.24
N ASP A 76 -4.05 2.60 -9.71
CA ASP A 76 -3.39 1.42 -9.18
C ASP A 76 -3.14 1.66 -7.69
N ALA A 77 -3.36 0.65 -6.84
CA ALA A 77 -3.18 0.77 -5.40
C ALA A 77 -1.75 0.45 -4.97
N ASP A 78 -0.98 -0.23 -5.82
CA ASP A 78 0.42 -0.56 -5.60
C ASP A 78 1.29 0.72 -5.66
N GLU A 79 2.50 0.65 -5.13
CA GLU A 79 3.46 1.75 -5.16
C GLU A 79 4.21 1.80 -6.49
N GLY A 80 4.04 2.87 -7.28
CA GLY A 80 4.76 3.06 -8.55
C GLY A 80 4.13 4.12 -9.44
#